data_AF-I0X7Z5-F1
#
_entry.id   AF-I0X7Z5-F1
#
_cell.length_a   1.000
_cell.length_b   1.000
_cell.length_c   1.000
_cell.angle_alpha   90.00
_cell.angle_beta   90.00
_cell.angle_gamma   90.00
#
_symmetry.space_group_name_H-M   'P 1'
#
loop_
_entity.id
_entity.type
_entity.pdbx_description
1 polymer ?
#
loop_
_entity_poly.entity_id
_entity_poly.type
_entity_poly.pdbx_seq_one_letter_code
_entity_poly.pdbx_strand_id
1 'polypeptide(L)'
;MLFLKKVVLQFFCGANYIPLSMVLPIASHTYFTKIIKNQINATEPFKKRVWQQIVIQKIKNQSLSLGYTKKPEAEKLKMIADTVKSGDTDNREAYAAKLYWKALFGESFIRDKNGDGINAFLNYGYAIMRAGMARAICAHGLLPALGIHHDNNLNQFCLADDFFEIYRPLVDNLVYKLWENGEKDLTPQNKKTLVGLLKIKVHTSDCDTQAVQSMQYMVSSFVNALEAGKPDIELPVWEGNADGITIIE
;
A
#
# COMPACT_ATOMS: atom_id res chain seq x y z
N MET A 1 -3.31 31.11 2.40
CA MET A 1 -4.11 30.89 3.63
C MET A 1 -5.50 30.28 3.38
N LEU A 2 -5.86 29.87 2.15
CA LEU A 2 -7.20 29.32 1.85
C LEU A 2 -7.35 27.80 2.07
N PHE A 3 -6.23 27.06 2.15
CA PHE A 3 -6.24 25.59 2.13
C PHE A 3 -6.63 24.91 3.45
N LEU A 4 -6.59 25.62 4.58
CA LEU A 4 -6.85 25.05 5.91
C LEU A 4 -8.34 24.99 6.28
N LYS A 5 -9.25 25.43 5.41
CA LYS A 5 -10.70 25.31 5.62
C LYS A 5 -11.24 23.89 5.40
N LYS A 6 -10.45 23.01 4.79
CA LYS A 6 -10.73 21.58 4.61
C LYS A 6 -9.52 20.78 5.12
N VAL A 7 -9.73 19.58 5.65
CA VAL A 7 -8.65 18.67 6.08
C VAL A 7 -7.92 18.16 4.83
N VAL A 8 -6.98 18.95 4.33
CA VAL A 8 -6.17 18.64 3.14
C VAL A 8 -4.74 18.42 3.61
N LEU A 9 -4.26 17.17 3.51
CA LEU A 9 -2.84 16.90 3.68
C LEU A 9 -2.11 17.42 2.44
N GLN A 10 -1.20 18.36 2.65
CA GLN A 10 -0.34 18.90 1.61
C GLN A 10 1.03 18.23 1.69
N PHE A 11 1.52 17.68 0.58
CA PHE A 11 2.93 17.31 0.45
C PHE A 11 3.66 18.36 -0.37
N PHE A 12 4.90 18.65 0.01
CA PHE A 12 5.87 19.33 -0.83
C PHE A 12 6.92 18.31 -1.23
N CYS A 13 7.05 18.08 -2.54
CA CYS A 13 8.04 17.14 -3.07
C CYS A 13 9.30 17.87 -3.50
N GLY A 14 10.45 17.20 -3.34
CA GLY A 14 11.74 17.64 -3.83
C GLY A 14 11.97 17.26 -5.29
N ALA A 15 13.23 17.41 -5.73
CA ALA A 15 13.68 16.83 -6.99
C ALA A 15 13.35 15.32 -7.01
N ASN A 16 12.86 14.82 -8.14
CA ASN A 16 12.44 13.43 -8.35
C ASN A 16 11.14 13.00 -7.63
N TYR A 17 10.25 13.93 -7.30
CA TYR A 17 8.89 13.66 -6.79
C TYR A 17 8.84 13.00 -5.39
N ILE A 18 9.98 12.92 -4.69
CA ILE A 18 10.07 12.42 -3.32
C ILE A 18 9.44 13.44 -2.37
N PRO A 19 8.44 13.08 -1.53
CA PRO A 19 7.91 13.97 -0.52
C PRO A 19 8.99 14.42 0.47
N LEU A 20 9.25 15.74 0.55
CA LEU A 20 10.20 16.36 1.48
C LEU A 20 9.53 16.89 2.75
N SER A 21 8.31 17.40 2.64
CA SER A 21 7.56 17.87 3.80
C SER A 21 6.07 17.63 3.64
N MET A 22 5.38 17.57 4.78
CA MET A 22 3.93 17.46 4.83
C MET A 22 3.32 18.45 5.82
N VAL A 23 2.17 19.02 5.47
CA VAL A 23 1.41 19.90 6.36
C VAL A 23 0.36 19.07 7.06
N LEU A 24 0.60 18.74 8.34
CA LEU A 24 -0.33 18.00 9.17
C LEU A 24 -1.43 18.93 9.73
N PRO A 25 -2.72 18.63 9.51
CA PRO A 25 -3.81 19.38 10.12
C PRO A 25 -4.02 18.94 11.59
N ILE A 26 -3.13 19.37 12.50
CA ILE A 26 -3.09 18.93 13.91
C ILE A 26 -4.36 19.28 14.69
N ALA A 27 -4.97 20.44 14.40
CA ALA A 27 -6.18 20.91 15.10
C ALA A 27 -7.50 20.34 14.53
N SER A 28 -7.44 19.47 13.52
CA SER A 28 -8.64 18.92 12.87
C SER A 28 -9.26 17.71 13.59
N HIS A 29 -8.57 17.18 14.62
CA HIS A 29 -8.97 15.98 15.34
C HIS A 29 -9.14 16.22 16.83
N THR A 30 -10.36 16.12 17.35
CA THR A 30 -10.67 16.27 18.78
C THR A 30 -9.94 15.25 19.65
N TYR A 31 -9.60 14.07 19.10
CA TYR A 31 -8.96 12.98 19.82
C TYR A 31 -7.51 12.72 19.41
N PHE A 32 -6.86 13.66 18.70
CA PHE A 32 -5.50 13.50 18.16
C PHE A 32 -4.50 12.94 19.19
N THR A 33 -4.43 13.53 20.38
CA THR A 33 -3.53 13.08 21.45
C THR A 33 -3.85 11.67 21.96
N LYS A 34 -5.13 11.29 22.02
CA LYS A 34 -5.54 9.93 22.44
C LYS A 34 -5.09 8.90 21.39
N ILE A 35 -5.30 9.19 20.12
CA ILE A 35 -4.91 8.31 19.00
C ILE A 35 -3.39 8.07 19.01
N ILE A 36 -2.60 9.14 19.13
CA ILE A 36 -1.14 9.02 19.21
C ILE A 36 -0.70 8.20 20.42
N LYS A 37 -1.30 8.42 21.60
CA LYS A 37 -0.99 7.62 22.79
C LYS A 37 -1.30 6.14 22.58
N ASN A 38 -2.44 5.82 21.97
CA ASN A 38 -2.81 4.44 21.66
C ASN A 38 -1.81 3.82 20.66
N GLN A 39 -1.39 4.56 19.64
CA GLN A 39 -0.39 4.11 18.66
C GLN A 39 0.97 3.83 19.32
N ILE A 40 1.47 4.73 20.17
CA ILE A 40 2.73 4.57 20.90
C ILE A 40 2.66 3.38 21.85
N ASN A 41 1.54 3.22 22.56
CA ASN A 41 1.35 2.16 23.56
C ASN A 41 0.92 0.82 22.96
N ALA A 42 0.78 0.72 21.63
CA ALA A 42 0.42 -0.52 20.97
C ALA A 42 1.43 -1.62 21.31
N THR A 43 0.95 -2.75 21.81
CA THR A 43 1.81 -3.84 22.26
C THR A 43 2.47 -4.57 21.08
N GLU A 44 3.63 -5.16 21.31
CA GLU A 44 4.32 -5.96 20.27
C GLU A 44 3.48 -7.14 19.74
N PRO A 45 2.75 -7.91 20.57
CA PRO A 45 1.83 -8.93 20.06
C PRO A 45 0.75 -8.36 19.14
N PHE A 46 0.18 -7.20 19.48
CA PHE A 46 -0.81 -6.52 18.64
C PHE A 46 -0.21 -6.16 17.28
N LYS A 47 0.94 -5.48 17.25
CA LYS A 47 1.62 -5.08 16.01
C LYS A 47 1.95 -6.27 15.12
N LYS A 48 2.48 -7.36 15.70
CA LYS A 48 2.81 -8.60 14.95
C LYS A 48 1.58 -9.26 14.33
N ARG A 49 0.42 -9.18 14.99
CA ARG A 49 -0.85 -9.71 14.46
C ARG A 49 -1.40 -8.83 13.34
N VAL A 50 -1.32 -7.51 13.45
CA VAL A 50 -1.68 -6.60 12.35
C VAL A 50 -0.77 -6.84 11.14
N TRP A 51 0.55 -6.93 11.37
CA TRP A 51 1.53 -7.18 10.32
C TRP A 51 1.30 -8.51 9.60
N GLN A 52 0.99 -9.57 10.35
CA GLN A 52 0.65 -10.87 9.79
C GLN A 52 -0.52 -10.77 8.79
N GLN A 53 -1.60 -10.06 9.15
CA GLN A 53 -2.76 -9.91 8.27
C GLN A 53 -2.39 -9.16 6.98
N ILE A 54 -1.57 -8.11 7.09
CA ILE A 54 -1.07 -7.34 5.93
C ILE A 54 -0.23 -8.21 5.00
N VAL A 55 0.72 -8.99 5.54
CA VAL A 55 1.56 -9.89 4.74
C VAL A 55 0.72 -10.96 4.04
N ILE A 56 -0.23 -11.57 4.77
CA ILE A 56 -1.16 -12.54 4.17
C ILE A 56 -1.91 -11.89 2.99
N GLN A 57 -2.47 -10.70 3.18
CA GLN A 57 -3.23 -10.04 2.13
C GLN A 57 -2.36 -9.58 0.96
N LYS A 58 -1.14 -9.08 1.22
CA LYS A 58 -0.15 -8.78 0.17
C LYS A 58 0.09 -10.00 -0.71
N ILE A 59 0.39 -11.15 -0.12
CA ILE A 59 0.70 -12.39 -0.87
C ILE A 59 -0.54 -12.88 -1.63
N LYS A 60 -1.74 -12.78 -1.04
CA LYS A 60 -3.00 -13.07 -1.74
C LYS A 60 -3.21 -12.14 -2.95
N ASN A 61 -2.94 -10.85 -2.80
CA ASN A 61 -3.05 -9.89 -3.91
C ASN A 61 -1.97 -10.12 -4.98
N GLN A 62 -0.77 -10.57 -4.61
CA GLN A 62 0.26 -11.02 -5.55
C GLN A 62 -0.19 -12.28 -6.31
N SER A 63 -0.84 -13.23 -5.63
CA SER A 63 -1.46 -14.40 -6.27
C SER A 63 -2.51 -13.99 -7.30
N LEU A 64 -3.41 -13.06 -6.95
CA LEU A 64 -4.42 -12.51 -7.86
C LEU A 64 -3.78 -11.84 -9.09
N SER A 65 -2.70 -11.07 -8.88
CA SER A 65 -1.92 -10.46 -9.96
C SER A 65 -1.34 -11.48 -10.94
N LEU A 66 -0.77 -12.57 -10.42
CA LEU A 66 -0.27 -13.66 -11.25
C LEU A 66 -1.40 -14.39 -11.99
N GLY A 67 -2.56 -14.56 -11.34
CA GLY A 67 -3.75 -15.12 -11.97
C GLY A 67 -4.22 -14.29 -13.17
N TYR A 68 -4.27 -12.96 -13.02
CA TYR A 68 -4.62 -12.03 -14.10
C TYR A 68 -3.64 -12.13 -15.30
N THR A 69 -2.34 -12.25 -15.00
CA THR A 69 -1.30 -12.40 -16.02
C THR A 69 -1.08 -13.86 -16.47
N LYS A 70 -2.02 -14.75 -16.12
CA LYS A 70 -2.07 -16.18 -16.48
C LYS A 70 -0.80 -16.95 -16.13
N LYS A 71 -0.17 -16.61 -15.00
CA LYS A 71 1.05 -17.26 -14.50
C LYS A 71 0.68 -18.42 -13.56
N PRO A 72 1.26 -19.62 -13.75
CA PRO A 72 0.92 -20.81 -12.95
C PRO A 72 1.34 -20.68 -11.48
N GLU A 73 2.28 -19.80 -11.15
CA GLU A 73 2.76 -19.58 -9.77
C GLU A 73 1.72 -18.91 -8.86
N ALA A 74 0.59 -18.44 -9.41
CA ALA A 74 -0.51 -17.85 -8.65
C ALA A 74 -1.00 -18.74 -7.50
N GLU A 75 -1.28 -20.02 -7.77
CA GLU A 75 -1.75 -20.97 -6.74
C GLU A 75 -0.68 -21.22 -5.67
N LYS A 76 0.58 -21.27 -6.07
CA LYS A 76 1.70 -21.44 -5.14
C LYS A 76 1.80 -20.27 -4.16
N LEU A 77 1.63 -19.03 -4.63
CA LEU A 77 1.59 -17.85 -3.75
C LEU A 77 0.42 -17.91 -2.76
N LYS A 78 -0.75 -18.35 -3.22
CA LYS A 78 -1.92 -18.52 -2.36
C LYS A 78 -1.63 -19.50 -1.20
N MET A 79 -1.02 -20.64 -1.49
CA MET A 79 -0.59 -21.60 -0.46
C MET A 79 0.45 -21.00 0.51
N ILE A 80 1.38 -20.17 0.02
CA ILE A 80 2.38 -19.51 0.87
C ILE A 80 1.69 -18.56 1.85
N ALA A 81 0.66 -17.83 1.42
CA ALA A 81 -0.08 -16.89 2.27
C ALA A 81 -0.67 -17.58 3.51
N ASP A 82 -1.17 -18.80 3.38
CA ASP A 82 -1.76 -19.56 4.50
C ASP A 82 -0.72 -20.01 5.55
N THR A 83 0.58 -19.93 5.23
CA THR A 83 1.68 -20.33 6.13
C THR A 83 2.33 -19.17 6.88
N VAL A 84 1.88 -17.93 6.66
CA VAL A 84 2.45 -16.73 7.30
C VAL A 84 2.15 -16.76 8.80
N LYS A 85 3.20 -16.71 9.61
CA LYS A 85 3.11 -16.70 11.08
C LYS A 85 2.98 -15.27 11.62
N SER A 86 2.62 -15.13 12.90
CA SER A 86 2.54 -13.84 13.58
C SER A 86 3.87 -13.08 13.48
N GLY A 87 3.85 -11.88 12.92
CA GLY A 87 5.07 -11.09 12.68
C GLY A 87 5.95 -11.58 11.53
N ASP A 88 5.48 -12.53 10.72
CA ASP A 88 6.22 -13.17 9.60
C ASP A 88 7.63 -13.68 9.97
N THR A 89 7.74 -14.40 11.09
CA THR A 89 9.04 -14.87 11.60
C THR A 89 9.81 -15.79 10.66
N ASP A 90 9.12 -16.45 9.73
CA ASP A 90 9.73 -17.36 8.74
C ASP A 90 10.01 -16.65 7.39
N ASN A 91 9.82 -15.32 7.34
CA ASN A 91 10.08 -14.47 6.18
C ASN A 91 9.37 -14.93 4.89
N ARG A 92 8.08 -15.29 5.02
CA ARG A 92 7.24 -15.72 3.90
C ARG A 92 7.01 -14.58 2.92
N GLU A 93 7.00 -13.34 3.39
CA GLU A 93 6.90 -12.15 2.55
C GLU A 93 8.03 -12.09 1.51
N ALA A 94 9.29 -12.17 1.95
CA ALA A 94 10.44 -12.09 1.03
C ALA A 94 10.51 -13.29 0.09
N TYR A 95 10.16 -14.48 0.59
CA TYR A 95 10.09 -15.70 -0.22
C TYR A 95 9.04 -15.58 -1.33
N ALA A 96 7.83 -15.13 -0.98
CA ALA A 96 6.75 -14.88 -1.93
C ALA A 96 7.14 -13.81 -2.96
N ALA A 97 7.73 -12.69 -2.51
CA ALA A 97 8.15 -11.60 -3.39
C ALA A 97 9.19 -12.05 -4.44
N LYS A 98 10.16 -12.89 -4.04
CA LYS A 98 11.17 -13.42 -4.98
C LYS A 98 10.54 -14.28 -6.08
N LEU A 99 9.58 -15.13 -5.73
CA LEU A 99 8.84 -15.94 -6.71
C LEU A 99 7.96 -15.05 -7.59
N TYR A 100 7.24 -14.12 -6.98
CA TYR A 100 6.32 -13.20 -7.64
C TYR A 100 7.01 -12.39 -8.76
N TRP A 101 8.14 -11.74 -8.45
CA TRP A 101 8.83 -10.89 -9.42
C TRP A 101 9.33 -11.66 -10.63
N LYS A 102 9.87 -12.86 -10.41
CA LYS A 102 10.33 -13.76 -11.49
C LYS A 102 9.18 -14.21 -12.38
N ALA A 103 8.06 -14.59 -11.77
CA ALA A 103 6.87 -15.03 -12.51
C ALA A 103 6.26 -13.88 -13.34
N LEU A 104 6.21 -12.67 -12.77
CA LEU A 104 5.60 -11.52 -13.41
C LEU A 104 6.46 -10.94 -14.54
N PHE A 105 7.72 -10.60 -14.26
CA PHE A 105 8.59 -9.86 -15.21
C PHE A 105 9.72 -10.70 -15.82
N GLY A 106 9.81 -11.99 -15.47
CA GLY A 106 10.82 -12.91 -15.97
C GLY A 106 12.02 -13.11 -15.05
N GLU A 107 12.79 -14.18 -15.28
CA GLU A 107 13.89 -14.63 -14.42
C GLU A 107 15.03 -13.62 -14.24
N SER A 108 15.26 -12.76 -15.25
CA SER A 108 16.31 -11.74 -15.23
C SER A 108 15.89 -10.44 -14.53
N PHE A 109 14.61 -10.28 -14.18
CA PHE A 109 14.14 -9.06 -13.55
C PHE A 109 14.58 -8.98 -12.09
N ILE A 110 15.11 -7.82 -11.71
CA ILE A 110 15.50 -7.50 -10.34
C ILE A 110 14.79 -6.20 -9.94
N ARG A 111 14.07 -6.24 -8.82
CA ARG A 111 13.41 -5.06 -8.26
C ARG A 111 14.46 -4.13 -7.64
N ASP A 112 14.57 -2.92 -8.17
CA ASP A 112 15.53 -1.89 -7.73
C ASP A 112 14.86 -0.51 -7.56
N LYS A 113 15.09 0.13 -6.41
CA LYS A 113 14.57 1.46 -6.07
C LYS A 113 15.19 2.57 -6.91
N ASN A 114 16.38 2.35 -7.48
CA ASN A 114 17.08 3.30 -8.35
C ASN A 114 17.13 2.83 -9.81
N GLY A 115 16.50 1.69 -10.11
CA GLY A 115 16.51 1.10 -11.44
C GLY A 115 15.65 1.86 -12.44
N ASP A 116 15.98 1.67 -13.71
CA ASP A 116 15.31 2.22 -14.88
C ASP A 116 14.24 1.26 -15.45
N GLY A 117 13.67 1.61 -16.62
CA GLY A 117 12.66 0.82 -17.31
C GLY A 117 11.46 0.48 -16.40
N ILE A 118 11.15 -0.82 -16.28
CA ILE A 118 10.05 -1.32 -15.43
C ILE A 118 10.16 -0.80 -13.99
N ASN A 119 11.37 -0.74 -13.43
CA ASN A 119 11.57 -0.25 -12.05
C ASN A 119 11.17 1.22 -11.90
N ALA A 120 11.44 2.06 -12.89
CA ALA A 120 11.05 3.47 -12.85
C ALA A 120 9.52 3.63 -12.75
N PHE A 121 8.76 2.82 -13.51
CA PHE A 121 7.30 2.80 -13.44
C PHE A 121 6.79 2.31 -12.09
N LEU A 122 7.34 1.21 -11.57
CA LEU A 122 6.99 0.68 -10.25
C LEU A 122 7.27 1.72 -9.16
N ASN A 123 8.45 2.34 -9.18
CA ASN A 123 8.86 3.37 -8.22
C ASN A 123 7.90 4.57 -8.24
N TYR A 124 7.50 5.03 -9.43
CA TYR A 124 6.58 6.15 -9.58
C TYR A 124 5.16 5.80 -9.08
N GLY A 125 4.62 4.65 -9.47
CA GLY A 125 3.31 4.19 -9.01
C GLY A 125 3.26 3.95 -7.50
N TYR A 126 4.32 3.36 -6.94
CA TYR A 126 4.46 3.20 -5.48
C TYR A 126 4.49 4.54 -4.77
N ALA A 127 5.22 5.54 -5.28
CA ALA A 127 5.27 6.87 -4.68
C ALA A 127 3.88 7.53 -4.62
N ILE A 128 3.06 7.39 -5.67
CA ILE A 128 1.69 7.91 -5.71
C ILE A 128 0.82 7.26 -4.63
N MET A 129 0.78 5.93 -4.60
CA MET A 129 -0.08 5.18 -3.69
C MET A 129 0.37 5.34 -2.23
N ARG A 130 1.69 5.33 -1.98
CA ARG A 130 2.29 5.61 -0.67
C ARG A 130 1.92 7.00 -0.16
N ALA A 131 1.93 8.02 -1.03
CA ALA A 131 1.49 9.36 -0.65
C ALA A 131 -0.02 9.39 -0.30
N GLY A 132 -0.85 8.64 -1.04
CA GLY A 132 -2.26 8.43 -0.71
C GLY A 132 -2.47 7.79 0.67
N MET A 133 -1.71 6.74 0.98
CA MET A 133 -1.76 6.05 2.27
C MET A 133 -1.28 6.95 3.41
N ALA A 134 -0.13 7.61 3.25
CA ALA A 134 0.36 8.59 4.22
C ALA A 134 -0.67 9.71 4.48
N ARG A 135 -1.40 10.14 3.44
CA ARG A 135 -2.53 11.05 3.59
C ARG A 135 -3.66 10.49 4.44
N ALA A 136 -4.06 9.24 4.23
CA ALA A 136 -5.08 8.59 5.05
C ALA A 136 -4.65 8.48 6.52
N ILE A 137 -3.40 8.07 6.78
CA ILE A 137 -2.81 7.96 8.12
C ILE A 137 -2.88 9.29 8.87
N CYS A 138 -2.34 10.36 8.28
CA CYS A 138 -2.36 11.68 8.89
C CYS A 138 -3.78 12.22 9.08
N ALA A 139 -4.68 11.96 8.13
CA ALA A 139 -6.07 12.38 8.19
C ALA A 139 -6.87 11.69 9.30
N HIS A 140 -6.35 10.60 9.90
CA HIS A 140 -6.94 9.92 11.06
C HIS A 140 -6.14 10.14 12.36
N GLY A 141 -5.22 11.12 12.37
CA GLY A 141 -4.49 11.50 13.58
C GLY A 141 -3.36 10.57 14.01
N LEU A 142 -2.95 9.64 13.14
CA LEU A 142 -1.79 8.77 13.36
C LEU A 142 -0.49 9.43 12.88
N LEU A 143 0.62 9.01 13.46
CA LEU A 143 1.96 9.42 13.04
C LEU A 143 2.51 8.43 11.98
N PRO A 144 2.84 8.87 10.75
CA PRO A 144 3.34 7.97 9.71
C PRO A 144 4.69 7.31 10.01
N ALA A 145 5.52 7.95 10.83
CA ALA A 145 6.84 7.43 11.20
C ALA A 145 6.76 6.21 12.14
N LEU A 146 5.66 6.05 12.88
CA LEU A 146 5.48 4.95 13.83
C LEU A 146 4.85 3.75 13.13
N GLY A 147 5.70 2.92 12.52
CA GLY A 147 5.29 1.66 11.89
C GLY A 147 4.85 0.59 12.89
N ILE A 148 4.25 -0.47 12.35
CA ILE A 148 3.92 -1.71 13.07
C ILE A 148 5.00 -2.77 12.89
N HIS A 149 5.71 -2.76 11.76
CA HIS A 149 6.81 -3.68 11.48
C HIS A 149 8.08 -2.92 11.14
N HIS A 150 8.02 -1.99 10.19
CA HIS A 150 9.17 -1.15 9.88
C HIS A 150 9.42 -0.12 10.99
N ASP A 151 10.65 -0.07 11.50
CA ASP A 151 11.07 0.81 12.60
C ASP A 151 12.34 1.63 12.29
N ASN A 152 12.75 1.66 11.01
CA ASN A 152 13.94 2.39 10.60
C ASN A 152 13.84 3.88 10.96
N ASN A 153 14.72 4.33 11.86
CA ASN A 153 14.82 5.72 12.33
C ASN A 153 15.03 6.76 11.22
N LEU A 154 15.47 6.35 10.03
CA LEU A 154 15.68 7.23 8.87
C LEU A 154 14.42 7.36 7.98
N ASN A 155 13.40 6.53 8.18
CA ASN A 155 12.19 6.52 7.36
C ASN A 155 11.02 7.20 8.08
N GLN A 156 10.58 8.34 7.55
CA GLN A 156 9.50 9.14 8.16
C GLN A 156 8.09 8.58 7.86
N PHE A 157 7.96 7.49 7.10
CA PHE A 157 6.66 6.94 6.70
C PHE A 157 6.56 5.41 6.83
N CYS A 158 7.21 4.83 7.84
CA CYS A 158 7.17 3.38 8.10
C CYS A 158 5.75 2.80 8.11
N LEU A 159 4.78 3.45 8.77
CA LEU A 159 3.40 2.96 8.80
C LEU A 159 2.73 3.02 7.42
N ALA A 160 3.07 4.03 6.61
CA ALA A 160 2.56 4.11 5.25
C ALA A 160 3.15 2.98 4.40
N ASP A 161 4.43 2.66 4.58
CA ASP A 161 5.07 1.53 3.91
C ASP A 161 4.43 0.20 4.34
N ASP A 162 4.16 0.01 5.64
CA ASP A 162 3.47 -1.17 6.17
C ASP A 162 2.08 -1.34 5.54
N PHE A 163 1.23 -0.31 5.58
CA PHE A 163 -0.15 -0.42 5.10
C PHE A 163 -0.26 -0.45 3.57
N PHE A 164 0.70 0.17 2.89
CA PHE A 164 0.73 0.18 1.43
C PHE A 164 1.03 -1.20 0.84
N GLU A 165 1.62 -2.13 1.60
CA GLU A 165 1.98 -3.46 1.12
C GLU A 165 0.82 -4.20 0.42
N ILE A 166 -0.42 -4.08 0.91
CA ILE A 166 -1.58 -4.74 0.28
C ILE A 166 -1.95 -4.14 -1.08
N TYR A 167 -1.58 -2.88 -1.34
CA TYR A 167 -1.89 -2.16 -2.57
C TYR A 167 -0.78 -2.27 -3.63
N ARG A 168 0.43 -2.75 -3.29
CA ARG A 168 1.51 -2.89 -4.27
C ARG A 168 1.11 -3.69 -5.51
N PRO A 169 0.40 -4.84 -5.40
CA PRO A 169 0.04 -5.63 -6.59
C PRO A 169 -0.88 -4.90 -7.58
N LEU A 170 -1.64 -3.88 -7.14
CA LEU A 170 -2.39 -3.00 -8.05
C LEU A 170 -1.44 -2.25 -8.99
N VAL A 171 -0.39 -1.67 -8.42
CA VAL A 171 0.64 -0.97 -9.18
C VAL A 171 1.36 -1.94 -10.09
N ASP A 172 1.75 -3.09 -9.56
CA ASP A 172 2.51 -4.10 -10.28
C ASP A 172 1.77 -4.56 -11.56
N ASN A 173 0.46 -4.80 -11.48
CA ASN A 173 -0.35 -5.16 -12.65
C ASN A 173 -0.49 -4.04 -13.67
N LEU A 174 -0.71 -2.80 -13.23
CA LEU A 174 -0.82 -1.69 -14.17
C LEU A 174 0.51 -1.46 -14.90
N VAL A 175 1.63 -1.56 -14.18
CA VAL A 175 2.97 -1.47 -14.78
C VAL A 175 3.22 -2.64 -15.71
N TYR A 176 2.83 -3.86 -15.34
CA TYR A 176 2.90 -5.03 -16.23
C TYR A 176 2.15 -4.79 -17.54
N LYS A 177 0.92 -4.27 -17.47
CA LYS A 177 0.13 -3.94 -18.66
C LYS A 177 0.79 -2.89 -19.55
N LEU A 178 1.35 -1.83 -18.97
CA LEU A 178 2.09 -0.81 -19.71
C LEU A 178 3.33 -1.41 -20.39
N TRP A 179 4.08 -2.24 -19.66
CA TRP A 179 5.25 -2.93 -20.19
C TRP A 179 4.91 -3.89 -21.33
N GLU A 180 3.85 -4.70 -21.19
CA GLU A 180 3.38 -5.62 -22.22
C GLU A 180 2.92 -4.87 -23.49
N ASN A 181 2.34 -3.68 -23.33
CA ASN A 181 1.98 -2.78 -24.43
C ASN A 181 3.20 -2.08 -25.07
N GLY A 182 4.42 -2.35 -24.59
CA GLY A 182 5.65 -1.81 -25.15
C GLY A 182 6.03 -0.40 -24.68
N GLU A 183 5.40 0.11 -23.61
CA GLU A 183 5.75 1.39 -23.01
C GLU A 183 7.14 1.32 -22.34
N LYS A 184 8.02 2.26 -22.70
CA LYS A 184 9.43 2.26 -22.23
C LYS A 184 9.78 3.41 -21.29
N ASP A 185 9.03 4.51 -21.38
CA ASP A 185 9.37 5.76 -20.68
C ASP A 185 8.20 6.31 -19.87
N LEU A 186 8.52 7.01 -18.78
CA LEU A 186 7.55 7.75 -17.95
C LEU A 186 7.10 9.06 -18.63
N THR A 187 6.43 8.93 -19.78
CA THR A 187 5.79 10.04 -20.49
C THR A 187 4.72 10.69 -19.62
N PRO A 188 4.32 11.95 -19.88
CA PRO A 188 3.20 12.59 -19.18
C PRO A 188 1.91 11.75 -19.22
N GLN A 189 1.67 11.05 -20.33
CA GLN A 189 0.52 10.17 -20.48
C GLN A 189 0.63 8.94 -19.56
N ASN A 190 1.78 8.27 -19.53
CA ASN A 190 2.01 7.12 -18.65
C ASN A 190 1.94 7.50 -17.17
N LYS A 191 2.47 8.67 -16.80
CA LYS A 191 2.31 9.23 -15.45
C LYS A 191 0.84 9.46 -15.09
N LYS A 192 0.05 10.02 -16.01
CA LYS A 192 -1.40 10.21 -15.82
C LYS A 192 -2.13 8.89 -15.64
N THR A 193 -1.77 7.86 -16.41
CA THR A 193 -2.30 6.50 -16.24
C THR A 193 -1.99 5.95 -14.84
N LEU A 194 -0.76 6.10 -14.36
CA LEU A 194 -0.36 5.68 -13.01
C LEU A 194 -1.09 6.49 -11.92
N VAL A 195 -1.39 7.77 -12.11
CA VAL A 195 -2.23 8.53 -11.17
C VAL A 195 -3.65 7.94 -11.06
N GLY A 196 -4.14 7.28 -12.12
CA GLY A 196 -5.40 6.54 -12.12
C GLY A 196 -5.47 5.40 -11.09
N LEU A 197 -4.34 4.93 -10.56
CA LEU A 197 -4.28 3.91 -9.50
C LEU A 197 -5.15 4.27 -8.28
N LEU A 198 -5.23 5.56 -7.94
CA LEU A 198 -6.01 6.04 -6.79
C LEU A 198 -7.52 5.82 -6.95
N LYS A 199 -7.99 5.67 -8.19
CA LYS A 199 -9.41 5.52 -8.57
C LYS A 199 -9.82 4.09 -8.90
N ILE A 200 -8.91 3.13 -8.75
CA ILE A 200 -9.22 1.73 -9.01
C ILE A 200 -10.29 1.25 -8.03
N LYS A 201 -11.27 0.51 -8.55
CA LYS A 201 -12.28 -0.17 -7.74
C LYS A 201 -11.64 -1.20 -6.81
N VAL A 202 -12.00 -1.14 -5.54
CA VAL A 202 -11.66 -2.14 -4.53
C VAL A 202 -12.87 -2.42 -3.65
N HIS A 203 -12.85 -3.56 -2.99
CA HIS A 203 -13.92 -4.09 -2.16
C HIS A 203 -13.51 -3.99 -0.71
N THR A 204 -14.38 -3.39 0.09
CA THR A 204 -14.33 -3.49 1.54
C THR A 204 -15.46 -4.39 2.02
N SER A 205 -15.48 -4.68 3.32
CA SER A 205 -16.53 -5.45 3.99
C SER A 205 -17.95 -4.93 3.67
N ASP A 206 -18.11 -3.61 3.61
CA ASP A 206 -19.42 -2.97 3.47
C ASP A 206 -19.76 -2.50 2.04
N CYS A 207 -18.78 -2.17 1.19
CA CYS A 207 -19.05 -1.60 -0.13
C CYS A 207 -17.89 -1.66 -1.12
N ASP A 208 -18.23 -1.43 -2.38
CA ASP A 208 -17.29 -1.16 -3.45
C ASP A 208 -16.89 0.32 -3.41
N THR A 209 -15.60 0.61 -3.52
CA THR A 209 -15.10 1.98 -3.44
C THR A 209 -13.82 2.19 -4.25
N GLN A 210 -13.31 3.42 -4.29
CA GLN A 210 -12.02 3.74 -4.90
C GLN A 210 -10.87 3.38 -3.96
N ALA A 211 -9.71 2.99 -4.52
CA ALA A 211 -8.52 2.65 -3.76
C ALA A 211 -8.17 3.75 -2.73
N VAL A 212 -8.19 5.02 -3.12
CA VAL A 212 -7.91 6.15 -2.20
C VAL A 212 -8.89 6.26 -1.02
N GLN A 213 -10.16 5.92 -1.24
CA GLN A 213 -11.17 5.93 -0.19
C GLN A 213 -11.03 4.71 0.72
N SER A 214 -10.71 3.54 0.15
CA SER A 214 -10.45 2.34 0.94
C SER A 214 -9.26 2.49 1.90
N MET A 215 -8.25 3.30 1.54
CA MET A 215 -7.15 3.65 2.45
C MET A 215 -7.66 4.37 3.70
N GLN A 216 -8.70 5.22 3.57
CA GLN A 216 -9.33 5.87 4.72
C GLN A 216 -10.01 4.83 5.61
N TYR A 217 -10.73 3.87 5.02
CA TYR A 217 -11.42 2.82 5.77
C TYR A 217 -10.44 1.88 6.49
N MET A 218 -9.38 1.44 5.81
CA MET A 218 -8.31 0.65 6.42
C MET A 218 -7.70 1.39 7.62
N VAL A 219 -7.31 2.65 7.45
CA VAL A 219 -6.71 3.44 8.54
C VAL A 219 -7.70 3.68 9.67
N SER A 220 -8.96 3.99 9.37
CA SER A 220 -10.02 4.14 10.38
C SER A 220 -10.21 2.87 11.20
N SER A 221 -10.25 1.70 10.54
CA SER A 221 -10.35 0.41 11.21
C SER A 221 -9.15 0.15 12.14
N PHE A 222 -7.94 0.56 11.74
CA PHE A 222 -6.75 0.46 12.59
C PHE A 222 -6.81 1.36 13.82
N VAL A 223 -7.35 2.58 13.70
CA VAL A 223 -7.60 3.44 14.86
C VAL A 223 -8.58 2.77 15.84
N ASN A 224 -9.64 2.15 15.32
CA ASN A 224 -10.58 1.40 16.16
C ASN A 224 -9.94 0.16 16.80
N ALA A 225 -9.09 -0.56 16.06
CA ALA A 225 -8.31 -1.70 16.55
C ALA A 225 -7.39 -1.30 17.72
N LEU A 226 -6.68 -0.17 17.57
CA LEU A 226 -5.83 0.40 18.61
C LEU A 226 -6.63 0.77 19.87
N GLU A 227 -7.81 1.36 19.71
CA GLU A 227 -8.69 1.70 20.84
C GLU A 227 -9.26 0.46 21.54
N ALA A 228 -9.67 -0.55 20.78
CA ALA A 228 -10.22 -1.79 21.32
C ALA A 228 -9.17 -2.77 21.87
N GLY A 229 -7.89 -2.56 21.55
CA GLY A 229 -6.81 -3.51 21.85
C GLY A 229 -6.94 -4.84 21.09
N LYS A 230 -7.68 -4.86 19.97
CA LYS A 230 -7.93 -6.04 19.13
C LYS A 230 -7.28 -5.82 17.77
N PRO A 231 -6.42 -6.72 17.27
CA PRO A 231 -5.57 -6.44 16.11
C PRO A 231 -6.28 -6.57 14.75
N ASP A 232 -7.56 -6.90 14.72
CA ASP A 232 -8.30 -7.10 13.47
C ASP A 232 -8.52 -5.76 12.76
N ILE A 233 -8.10 -5.68 11.50
CA ILE A 233 -8.26 -4.48 10.66
C ILE A 233 -8.95 -4.82 9.33
N GLU A 234 -9.61 -3.81 8.78
CA GLU A 234 -10.18 -3.87 7.43
C GLU A 234 -9.05 -3.94 6.41
N LEU A 235 -9.09 -4.93 5.53
CA LEU A 235 -8.11 -5.14 4.48
C LEU A 235 -8.80 -5.17 3.11
N PRO A 236 -8.89 -4.01 2.45
CA PRO A 236 -9.54 -3.92 1.15
C PRO A 236 -8.93 -4.89 0.13
N VAL A 237 -9.79 -5.60 -0.58
CA VAL A 237 -9.41 -6.54 -1.62
C VAL A 237 -9.72 -5.92 -2.96
N TRP A 238 -8.78 -5.97 -3.88
CA TRP A 238 -9.05 -5.53 -5.24
C TRP A 238 -9.75 -6.68 -6.01
N GLU A 239 -10.96 -6.44 -6.53
CA GLU A 239 -11.57 -7.34 -7.53
C GLU A 239 -10.73 -7.29 -8.80
N GLY A 240 -9.94 -8.33 -8.99
CA GLY A 240 -9.30 -8.65 -10.26
C GLY A 240 -10.27 -9.39 -11.16
N ASN A 241 -11.18 -8.68 -11.82
CA ASN A 241 -11.94 -9.24 -12.93
C ASN A 241 -10.94 -9.72 -13.99
N ALA A 242 -11.19 -10.86 -14.64
CA ALA A 242 -10.34 -11.41 -15.69
C ALA A 242 -10.11 -10.44 -16.88
N ASP A 243 -10.91 -9.37 -16.98
CA ASP A 243 -10.91 -8.38 -18.05
C ASP A 243 -10.15 -7.07 -17.70
N GLY A 244 -9.63 -6.94 -16.47
CA GLY A 244 -8.71 -5.87 -16.09
C GLY A 244 -9.15 -4.92 -14.96
N ILE A 245 -8.32 -3.90 -14.74
CA ILE A 245 -8.52 -2.85 -13.74
C ILE A 245 -9.75 -2.00 -14.09
N THR A 246 -10.76 -2.01 -13.23
CA THR A 246 -11.90 -1.09 -13.33
C THR A 246 -11.58 0.23 -12.65
N ILE A 247 -11.59 1.33 -13.41
CA ILE A 247 -11.49 2.69 -12.88
C ILE A 247 -12.92 3.17 -12.62
N ILE A 248 -13.22 3.58 -11.39
CA ILE A 248 -14.48 4.26 -11.06
C ILE A 248 -14.25 5.76 -11.23
N GLU A 249 -15.13 6.43 -11.99
CA GLU A 249 -15.03 7.88 -12.22
C GLU A 249 -15.22 8.72 -10.94
#